data_AF-A0A967LUM7-F1
#
_entry.id   AF-A0A967LUM7-F1
#
_cell.length_a   1.000
_cell.length_b   1.000
_cell.length_c   1.000
_cell.angle_alpha   90.00
_cell.angle_beta   90.00
_cell.angle_gamma   90.00
#
_symmetry.space_group_name_H-M   'P 1'
#
loop_
_entity.id
_entity.type
_entity.pdbx_description
1 polymer ?
#
loop_
_entity_poly.entity_id
_entity_poly.type
_entity_poly.pdbx_seq_one_letter_code
_entity_poly.pdbx_strand_id
1 'polypeptide(L)' 'IDMVGRIMSMGTLHKAYAATGAICTTGAAKIEGTVVHELLGKGALEAQEIRLGHPGGIIT' A
#
# COMPACT_ATOMS: atom_id res chain seq x y z
N ILE A 1 -8.88 0.74 6.37
CA ILE A 1 -7.91 0.96 5.27
C ILE A 1 -7.04 2.13 5.67
N ASP A 2 -5.73 1.97 5.53
CA ASP A 2 -4.75 2.99 5.91
C ASP A 2 -4.27 3.76 4.68
N MET A 3 -4.22 3.09 3.53
CA MET A 3 -4.01 3.70 2.22
C MET A 3 -4.77 2.93 1.13
N VAL A 4 -4.93 3.56 -0.04
CA VAL A 4 -5.55 2.94 -1.21
C VAL A 4 -4.52 2.90 -2.34
N GLY A 5 -4.30 1.70 -2.88
CA GLY A 5 -3.38 1.48 -4.00
C GLY A 5 -4.09 0.97 -5.25
N ARG A 6 -3.58 1.37 -6.41
CA ARG A 6 -3.90 0.79 -7.72
C ARG A 6 -2.57 0.51 -8.42
N ILE A 7 -2.32 -0.77 -8.74
CA ILE A 7 -1.09 -1.17 -9.40
C ILE A 7 -1.37 -1.58 -10.84
N MET A 8 -0.51 -1.10 -11.73
CA MET A 8 -0.47 -1.54 -13.11
C MET A 8 0.43 -2.77 -13.22
N SER A 9 -0.02 -3.80 -13.94
CA SER A 9 0.77 -4.98 -14.26
C SER A 9 0.56 -5.32 -15.73
N MET A 10 1.66 -5.52 -16.46
CA MET A 10 1.64 -5.84 -17.89
C MET A 10 0.79 -4.86 -18.71
N GLY A 11 0.89 -3.56 -18.40
CA GLY A 11 0.18 -2.48 -19.10
C GLY A 11 -1.31 -2.33 -18.75
N THR A 12 -1.84 -3.11 -17.80
CA THR A 12 -3.26 -3.06 -17.42
C THR A 12 -3.45 -2.91 -15.91
N LEU A 13 -4.62 -2.43 -15.48
CA LEU A 13 -4.95 -2.34 -14.05
C LEU A 13 -5.08 -3.75 -13.46
N HIS A 14 -4.34 -4.04 -12.40
CA HIS A 14 -4.50 -5.28 -11.67
C HIS A 14 -5.84 -5.30 -10.92
N LYS A 15 -6.59 -6.40 -11.02
CA LYS A 15 -7.93 -6.55 -10.39
C LYS A 15 -7.89 -6.54 -8.85
N ALA A 16 -6.73 -6.88 -8.29
CA ALA A 16 -6.44 -6.81 -6.86
C ALA A 16 -5.17 -5.97 -6.65
N TYR A 17 -4.12 -6.57 -6.09
CA TYR A 17 -2.77 -5.99 -6.02
C TYR A 17 -1.75 -7.13 -6.15
N ALA A 18 -0.65 -6.93 -6.86
CA ALA A 18 0.40 -7.94 -6.92
C ALA A 18 1.08 -8.06 -5.54
N ALA A 19 1.26 -9.26 -5.01
CA ALA A 19 1.77 -9.47 -3.64
C ALA A 19 3.15 -8.80 -3.41
N THR A 20 4.08 -8.96 -4.35
CA THR A 20 5.39 -8.30 -4.29
C THR A 20 5.27 -6.77 -4.34
N GLY A 21 4.34 -6.26 -5.14
CA GLY A 21 3.99 -4.84 -5.17
C GLY A 21 3.45 -4.35 -3.84
N ALA A 22 2.59 -5.14 -3.17
CA ALA A 22 2.03 -4.79 -1.87
C ALA A 22 3.14 -4.66 -0.83
N ILE A 23 4.03 -5.66 -0.74
CA ILE A 23 5.20 -5.66 0.16
C ILE A 23 6.08 -4.43 -0.08
N CYS A 24 6.38 -4.11 -1.35
CA CYS A 24 7.16 -2.93 -1.68
C CYS A 24 6.46 -1.62 -1.27
N THR A 25 5.16 -1.53 -1.55
CA THR A 25 4.36 -0.32 -1.25
C THR A 25 4.25 -0.09 0.26
N THR A 26 3.96 -1.14 1.04
CA THR A 26 3.88 -1.05 2.50
C THR A 26 5.25 -0.93 3.16
N GLY A 27 6.31 -1.47 2.54
CA GLY A 27 7.69 -1.22 2.95
C GLY A 27 8.07 0.26 2.80
N ALA A 28 7.75 0.86 1.65
CA ALA A 28 7.98 2.29 1.41
C ALA A 28 7.27 3.17 2.44
N ALA A 29 6.08 2.77 2.89
CA ALA A 29 5.34 3.47 3.94
C ALA A 29 6.11 3.63 5.26
N LYS A 30 7.07 2.75 5.57
CA LYS A 30 7.91 2.83 6.77
C LYS A 30 9.22 3.61 6.56
N ILE A 31 9.45 4.13 5.35
CA ILE A 31 10.63 4.92 5.00
C ILE A 31 10.23 6.40 4.95
N GLU A 32 10.75 7.19 5.88
CA GLU A 32 10.50 8.62 5.97
C GLU A 32 10.89 9.34 4.67
N GLY A 33 10.06 10.30 4.23
CA GLY A 33 10.26 11.08 3.00
C GLY A 33 9.84 10.37 1.71
N THR A 34 9.29 9.15 1.76
CA THR A 34 8.59 8.60 0.59
C THR A 34 7.17 9.14 0.50
N VAL A 35 6.64 9.23 -0.73
CA VAL A 35 5.25 9.63 -0.97
C VAL A 35 4.27 8.74 -0.19
N VAL A 36 4.55 7.44 -0.07
CA VAL A 36 3.67 6.53 0.67
C VAL A 36 3.68 6.83 2.17
N HIS A 37 4.84 7.15 2.74
CA HIS A 37 4.96 7.53 4.13
C HIS A 37 4.21 8.83 4.44
N GLU A 38 4.35 9.84 3.58
CA GLU A 38 3.67 11.14 3.72
C GLU A 38 2.14 11.05 3.65
N LEU A 39 1.60 10.04 2.96
CA LEU A 39 0.16 9.80 2.87
C LEU A 39 -0.44 9.21 4.16
N LEU A 40 0.37 8.62 5.03
CA LEU A 40 -0.13 7.91 6.21
C LEU A 40 -0.22 8.82 7.44
N GLY A 41 -1.30 8.64 8.20
CA GLY A 41 -1.42 9.24 9.53
C GLY A 41 -0.54 8.53 10.57
N LYS A 42 -0.21 9.23 11.66
CA LYS A 42 0.64 8.71 12.75
C LYS A 42 0.25 7.31 13.23
N GLY A 43 -1.05 7.05 13.40
CA GLY A 43 -1.54 5.73 13.85
C GLY A 43 -1.20 4.58 12.89
N ALA A 44 -1.19 4.82 11.57
CA ALA A 44 -0.79 3.81 10.59
C ALA A 44 0.74 3.64 10.52
N LEU A 45 1.50 4.72 10.77
CA LEU A 45 2.95 4.66 10.84
C LEU A 45 3.44 3.88 12.07
N GLU A 46 2.73 3.94 13.18
CA GLU A 46 3.04 3.20 14.42
C GLU A 46 2.48 1.76 14.43
N ALA A 47 1.50 1.45 13.58
CA ALA A 47 0.91 0.12 13.50
C ALA A 47 1.90 -0.94 12.98
N GLN A 48 1.76 -2.18 13.45
CA GLN A 48 2.53 -3.32 12.94
C GLN A 48 2.14 -3.71 11.51
N GLU A 49 0.87 -3.53 11.16
CA GLU A 49 0.32 -3.88 9.85
C GLU A 49 -0.23 -2.63 9.16
N ILE A 50 -0.19 -2.62 7.82
CA ILE A 50 -0.75 -1.55 6.99
C ILE A 50 -1.85 -2.16 6.12
N ARG A 51 -3.09 -1.70 6.29
CA ARG A 51 -4.26 -2.17 5.53
C ARG A 51 -4.32 -1.46 4.18
N LEU A 52 -3.71 -2.07 3.16
CA LEU A 52 -3.70 -1.57 1.79
C LEU A 52 -5.00 -1.94 1.06
N GLY A 53 -5.84 -0.94 0.81
CA GLY A 53 -7.06 -1.10 0.01
C GLY A 53 -6.77 -1.17 -1.48
N HIS A 54 -7.27 -2.21 -2.16
CA HIS A 54 -7.16 -2.42 -3.60
C HIS A 54 -8.55 -2.73 -4.21
N PRO A 55 -8.72 -2.81 -5.55
CA PRO A 55 -10.05 -2.97 -6.14
C PRO A 55 -10.79 -4.23 -5.65
N GLY A 56 -10.07 -5.34 -5.50
CA GLY A 56 -10.62 -6.59 -4.94
C GLY A 56 -10.73 -6.69 -3.40
N GLY A 57 -10.48 -5.64 -2.61
CA GLY A 57 -10.56 -5.72 -1.14
C GLY A 57 -9.40 -5.07 -0.39
N ILE A 58 -8.95 -5.72 0.68
CA ILE A 58 -7.87 -5.25 1.56
C ILE A 58 -6.82 -6.34 1.67
N ILE A 59 -5.55 -5.97 1.55
CA ILE A 59 -4.40 -6.81 1.90
C ILE A 59 -3.70 -6.21 3.13
N THR A 60 -3.28 -7.07 4.05
CA THR A 60 -2.59 -6.77 5.32
C THR A 60 -1.28 -7.52 5.38
#